data_AF-A0A0Q9N203-F1
#
_entry.id   AF-A0A0Q9N203-F1
#
_cell.length_a   1.000
_cell.length_b   1.000
_cell.length_c   1.000
_cell.angle_alpha   90.00
_cell.angle_beta   90.00
_cell.angle_gamma   90.00
#
_symmetry.space_group_name_H-M   'P 1'
#
loop_
_entity.id
_entity.type
_entity.pdbx_description
1 polymer ?
#
loop_
_entity_poly.entity_id
_entity_poly.type
_entity_poly.pdbx_seq_one_letter_code
_entity_poly.pdbx_strand_id
1 'polypeptide(L)'
;MEAIGDRLTRNGGGDTAVPTADAGLAAVINAVNAAATSAPGRLAMAGYVEAADFAGLVEDLSRTVDYLQILAAGAVDRTRTQAITAAGTTRTTRGWITGWDNGVETLNETDAAGTIRCPIPRSPADDGCKTTAEFLRLRLRIGRSEAQRRIHLAHSILPATTPPTNTNTSPPS
;
A
#
# COMPACT_ATOMS: atom_id res chain seq x y z
N MET A 1 51.62 33.08 0.37
CA MET A 1 50.63 33.76 -0.48
C MET A 1 50.21 32.76 -1.54
N GLU A 2 49.34 31.82 -1.18
CA GLU A 2 47.87 31.91 -1.21
C GLU A 2 47.32 31.29 -2.51
N ALA A 3 46.18 30.65 -2.34
CA ALA A 3 45.47 29.73 -3.23
C ALA A 3 45.10 30.30 -4.59
N ILE A 4 45.11 29.41 -5.60
CA ILE A 4 44.20 29.35 -6.74
C ILE A 4 44.40 27.95 -7.36
N GLY A 5 43.42 27.09 -7.59
CA GLY A 5 42.00 27.13 -7.37
C GLY A 5 41.47 25.72 -7.59
N ASP A 6 40.72 25.26 -6.60
CA ASP A 6 39.83 24.11 -6.59
C ASP A 6 38.93 24.07 -7.83
N ARG A 7 39.12 23.08 -8.73
CA ARG A 7 38.19 22.85 -9.85
C ARG A 7 38.17 21.40 -10.39
N LEU A 8 38.41 20.40 -9.54
CA LEU A 8 38.27 18.99 -9.95
C LEU A 8 37.40 18.14 -9.01
N THR A 9 36.40 18.74 -8.35
CA THR A 9 35.47 18.00 -7.48
C THR A 9 33.99 18.26 -7.76
N ARG A 10 33.64 18.97 -8.83
CA ARG A 10 32.23 19.21 -9.18
C ARG A 10 31.87 18.64 -10.53
N ASN A 11 31.73 17.32 -10.60
CA ASN A 11 30.74 16.73 -11.50
C ASN A 11 30.33 15.33 -11.06
N GLY A 12 29.02 15.14 -10.89
CA GLY A 12 28.38 13.84 -10.84
C GLY A 12 28.27 13.23 -9.45
N GLY A 13 27.62 13.94 -8.52
CA GLY A 13 26.86 13.25 -7.47
C GLY A 13 25.82 12.38 -8.17
N GLY A 14 26.18 11.13 -8.45
CA GLY A 14 25.23 10.09 -8.75
C GLY A 14 24.45 9.86 -7.47
N ASP A 15 23.33 10.57 -7.34
CA ASP A 15 22.18 10.03 -6.62
C ASP A 15 21.91 8.67 -7.28
N THR A 16 22.54 7.61 -6.76
CA THR A 16 22.00 6.27 -6.84
C THR A 16 20.76 6.31 -5.96
N ALA A 17 19.74 7.02 -6.43
CA ALA A 17 18.42 7.01 -5.86
C ALA A 17 18.05 5.54 -5.84
N VAL A 18 18.07 4.95 -4.64
CA VAL A 18 17.53 3.61 -4.43
C VAL A 18 16.16 3.67 -5.10
N PRO A 19 15.93 2.89 -6.17
CA PRO A 19 14.66 2.97 -6.87
C PRO A 19 13.59 2.78 -5.80
N THR A 20 12.67 3.74 -5.71
CA THR A 20 11.55 3.59 -4.79
C THR A 20 10.88 2.26 -5.09
N ALA A 21 10.32 1.61 -4.08
CA ALA A 21 9.68 0.30 -4.26
C ALA A 21 8.70 0.31 -5.45
N ASP A 22 8.05 1.46 -5.70
CA ASP A 22 7.16 1.70 -6.83
C ASP A 22 7.89 1.72 -8.19
N ALA A 23 9.06 2.37 -8.30
CA ALA A 23 9.87 2.37 -9.52
C ALA A 23 10.40 0.96 -9.84
N GLY A 24 10.80 0.20 -8.81
CA GLY A 24 11.19 -1.20 -8.94
C GLY A 24 10.04 -2.07 -9.46
N LEU A 25 8.84 -1.92 -8.89
CA LEU A 25 7.67 -2.68 -9.32
C LEU A 25 7.24 -2.33 -10.75
N ALA A 26 7.31 -1.06 -11.14
CA ALA A 26 7.05 -0.64 -12.53
C ALA A 26 8.02 -1.29 -13.53
N ALA A 27 9.31 -1.37 -13.18
CA ALA A 27 10.30 -2.05 -14.02
C ALA A 27 10.00 -3.55 -14.14
N VAL A 28 9.62 -4.23 -13.04
CA VAL A 28 9.23 -5.65 -13.05
C VAL A 28 8.00 -5.87 -13.93
N ILE A 29 6.96 -5.02 -13.82
CA ILE A 29 5.76 -5.10 -14.66
C ILE A 29 6.13 -5.00 -16.14
N ASN A 30 7.00 -4.06 -16.51
CA ASN A 30 7.46 -3.91 -17.89
C ASN A 30 8.23 -5.15 -18.38
N ALA A 31 9.11 -5.71 -17.55
CA ALA A 31 9.85 -6.92 -17.88
C ALA A 31 8.93 -8.13 -18.08
N VAL A 32 7.93 -8.31 -17.21
CA VAL A 32 6.93 -9.39 -17.33
C VAL A 32 6.08 -9.21 -18.58
N ASN A 33 5.64 -7.99 -18.91
CA ASN A 33 4.90 -7.71 -20.13
C ASN A 33 5.72 -8.02 -21.40
N ALA A 34 7.01 -7.67 -21.40
CA ALA A 34 7.91 -8.01 -22.50
C ALA A 34 8.11 -9.53 -22.63
N ALA A 35 8.26 -10.24 -21.50
CA ALA A 35 8.33 -11.70 -21.47
C ALA A 35 7.05 -12.33 -22.03
N ALA A 36 5.88 -11.88 -21.58
CA ALA A 36 4.58 -12.36 -22.05
C ALA A 36 4.38 -12.13 -23.56
N THR A 37 4.88 -11.02 -24.11
CA THR A 37 4.81 -10.71 -25.54
C THR A 37 5.70 -11.64 -26.37
N SER A 38 6.88 -12.01 -25.87
CA SER A 38 7.85 -12.87 -26.58
C SER A 38 7.62 -14.37 -26.39
N ALA A 39 6.95 -14.77 -25.31
CA ALA A 39 6.78 -16.17 -24.92
C ALA A 39 6.14 -17.06 -25.99
N PRO A 40 5.06 -16.67 -26.70
CA PRO A 40 4.39 -17.57 -27.65
C PRO A 40 5.32 -18.08 -28.77
N GLY A 41 6.13 -17.19 -29.36
CA GLY A 41 7.06 -17.57 -30.42
C GLY A 41 8.21 -18.45 -29.92
N ARG A 42 8.71 -18.18 -28.71
CA ARG A 42 9.74 -19.00 -28.05
C ARG A 42 9.21 -20.40 -27.71
N LEU A 43 8.04 -20.46 -27.08
CA LEU A 43 7.44 -21.71 -26.63
C LEU A 43 6.90 -22.58 -27.77
N ALA A 44 6.49 -21.99 -28.89
CA ALA A 44 6.10 -22.76 -30.08
C ALA A 44 7.26 -23.59 -30.67
N MET A 45 8.49 -23.14 -30.46
CA MET A 45 9.72 -23.80 -30.93
C MET A 45 10.46 -24.56 -29.82
N ALA A 46 9.99 -24.46 -28.57
CA ALA A 46 10.68 -25.00 -27.42
C ALA A 46 10.57 -26.53 -27.35
N GLY A 47 11.66 -27.18 -26.94
CA GLY A 47 11.63 -28.57 -26.51
C GLY A 47 11.01 -28.73 -25.11
N TYR A 48 10.74 -29.97 -24.71
CA TYR A 48 10.14 -30.28 -23.40
C TYR A 48 10.89 -29.64 -22.22
N VAL A 49 12.23 -29.76 -22.18
CA VAL A 49 13.04 -29.23 -21.06
C VAL A 49 12.92 -27.71 -20.98
N GLU A 50 13.06 -27.01 -22.11
CA GLU A 50 12.94 -25.54 -22.14
C GLU A 50 11.53 -25.08 -21.73
N ALA A 51 10.49 -25.80 -22.14
CA ALA A 51 9.13 -25.51 -21.72
C ALA A 51 8.90 -25.75 -20.21
N ALA A 52 9.49 -26.82 -19.65
CA ALA A 52 9.41 -27.14 -18.23
C ALA A 52 10.16 -26.10 -17.36
N ASP A 53 11.36 -25.68 -17.79
CA ASP A 53 12.12 -24.63 -17.10
C ASP A 53 11.37 -23.30 -17.11
N PHE A 54 10.76 -22.94 -18.26
CA PHE A 54 9.93 -21.75 -18.35
C PHE A 54 8.71 -21.82 -17.41
N ALA A 55 8.02 -22.96 -17.35
CA ALA A 55 6.91 -23.16 -16.43
C ALA A 55 7.34 -23.02 -14.95
N GLY A 56 8.53 -23.52 -14.59
CA GLY A 56 9.11 -23.33 -13.26
C GLY A 56 9.32 -21.86 -12.90
N LEU A 57 9.91 -21.08 -13.82
CA LEU A 57 10.12 -19.65 -13.60
C LEU A 57 8.79 -18.87 -13.45
N VAL A 58 7.77 -19.24 -14.21
CA VAL A 58 6.43 -18.62 -14.10
C VAL A 58 5.78 -18.94 -12.76
N GLU A 59 5.96 -20.17 -12.25
CA GLU A 59 5.47 -20.57 -10.92
C GLU A 59 6.20 -19.83 -9.78
N ASP A 60 7.51 -19.65 -9.87
CA ASP A 60 8.24 -18.87 -8.85
C ASP A 60 7.82 -17.38 -8.86
N LEU A 61 7.56 -16.83 -10.05
CA LEU A 61 7.00 -15.49 -10.20
C LEU A 61 5.59 -15.41 -9.60
N SER A 62 4.73 -16.40 -9.87
CA SER A 62 3.35 -16.44 -9.37
C SER A 62 3.33 -16.42 -7.83
N ARG A 63 4.16 -17.26 -7.19
CA ARG A 63 4.27 -17.35 -5.74
C ARG A 63 4.77 -16.06 -5.10
N THR A 64 5.74 -15.41 -5.74
CA THR A 64 6.27 -14.12 -5.29
C THR A 64 5.19 -13.04 -5.35
N VAL A 65 4.44 -13.00 -6.46
CA VAL A 65 3.32 -12.05 -6.64
C VAL A 65 2.21 -12.31 -5.62
N ASP A 66 1.83 -13.56 -5.38
CA ASP A 66 0.83 -13.93 -4.37
C ASP A 66 1.23 -13.48 -2.96
N TYR A 67 2.51 -13.64 -2.60
CA TYR A 67 3.04 -13.14 -1.33
C TYR A 67 2.93 -11.61 -1.23
N LEU A 68 3.33 -10.88 -2.27
CA LEU A 68 3.20 -9.41 -2.32
C LEU A 68 1.73 -8.96 -2.22
N GLN A 69 0.81 -9.69 -2.87
CA GLN A 69 -0.62 -9.40 -2.79
C GLN A 69 -1.18 -9.55 -1.37
N ILE A 70 -0.74 -10.57 -0.63
CA ILE A 70 -1.12 -10.78 0.77
C ILE A 70 -0.56 -9.65 1.65
N LEU A 71 0.73 -9.31 1.49
CA LEU A 71 1.36 -8.22 2.23
C LEU A 71 0.66 -6.87 1.99
N ALA A 72 0.35 -6.56 0.72
CA ALA A 72 -0.36 -5.34 0.34
C ALA A 72 -1.77 -5.29 0.97
N ALA A 73 -2.51 -6.40 0.96
CA ALA A 73 -3.82 -6.47 1.58
C ALA A 73 -3.75 -6.23 3.10
N GLY A 74 -2.78 -6.83 3.80
CA GLY A 74 -2.55 -6.58 5.22
C GLY A 74 -2.13 -5.15 5.53
N ALA A 75 -1.33 -4.53 4.65
CA ALA A 75 -0.96 -3.12 4.79
C ALA A 75 -2.18 -2.20 4.65
N VAL A 76 -3.05 -2.45 3.67
CA VAL A 76 -4.31 -1.72 3.51
C VAL A 76 -5.21 -1.89 4.73
N ASP A 77 -5.37 -3.11 5.24
CA ASP A 77 -6.21 -3.37 6.43
C ASP A 77 -5.74 -2.61 7.68
N ARG A 78 -4.44 -2.66 7.95
CA ARG A 78 -3.82 -1.96 9.08
C ARG A 78 -3.97 -0.45 8.95
N THR A 79 -3.57 0.11 7.79
CA THR A 79 -3.60 1.56 7.55
C THR A 79 -5.01 2.12 7.52
N ARG A 80 -5.98 1.34 7.00
CA ARG A 80 -7.41 1.67 7.07
C ARG A 80 -7.87 1.75 8.52
N THR A 81 -7.55 0.73 9.32
CA THR A 81 -7.93 0.69 10.74
C THR A 81 -7.33 1.88 11.51
N GLN A 82 -6.04 2.16 11.31
CA GLN A 82 -5.36 3.31 11.91
C GLN A 82 -6.02 4.64 11.54
N ALA A 83 -6.36 4.83 10.27
CA ALA A 83 -7.02 6.05 9.80
C ALA A 83 -8.45 6.21 10.35
N ILE A 84 -9.22 5.12 10.47
CA ILE A 84 -10.56 5.15 11.11
C ILE A 84 -10.43 5.53 12.58
N THR A 85 -9.51 4.91 13.31
CA THR A 85 -9.25 5.23 14.73
C THR A 85 -8.81 6.67 14.91
N ALA A 86 -7.87 7.16 14.09
CA ALA A 86 -7.40 8.54 14.14
C ALA A 86 -8.55 9.53 13.89
N ALA A 87 -9.39 9.28 12.88
CA ALA A 87 -10.56 10.10 12.59
C ALA A 87 -11.58 10.12 13.74
N GLY A 88 -11.78 8.98 14.41
CA GLY A 88 -12.60 8.85 15.61
C GLY A 88 -12.07 9.70 16.76
N THR A 89 -10.77 9.58 17.08
CA THR A 89 -10.10 10.38 18.11
C THR A 89 -10.22 11.88 17.82
N THR A 90 -9.95 12.32 16.60
CA THR A 90 -10.09 13.75 16.21
C THR A 90 -11.53 14.24 16.34
N ARG A 91 -12.53 13.40 16.08
CA ARG A 91 -13.95 13.76 16.25
C ARG A 91 -14.31 13.89 17.73
N THR A 92 -13.88 12.95 18.56
CA THR A 92 -14.09 12.98 20.01
C THR A 92 -13.38 14.16 20.67
N THR A 93 -12.12 14.45 20.32
CA THR A 93 -11.40 15.61 20.85
C THR A 93 -12.07 16.92 20.45
N ARG A 94 -12.53 17.06 19.20
CA ARG A 94 -13.32 18.23 18.79
C ARG A 94 -14.63 18.34 19.57
N GLY A 95 -15.38 17.25 19.76
CA GLY A 95 -16.62 17.25 20.55
C GLY A 95 -16.39 17.70 22.01
N TRP A 96 -15.30 17.23 22.63
CA TRP A 96 -14.90 17.64 23.97
C TRP A 96 -14.47 19.12 24.05
N ILE A 97 -13.69 19.59 23.07
CA ILE A 97 -13.25 20.99 22.98
C ILE A 97 -14.43 21.93 22.73
N THR A 98 -15.41 21.50 21.93
CA THR A 98 -16.62 22.30 21.69
C THR A 98 -17.56 22.29 22.90
N GLY A 99 -17.51 21.28 23.76
CA GLY A 99 -18.16 21.25 25.07
C GLY A 99 -19.67 21.02 25.07
N TRP A 100 -20.21 20.17 24.18
CA TRP A 100 -21.66 19.89 24.09
C TRP A 100 -21.90 18.39 23.84
N ASP A 101 -22.40 17.68 24.85
CA ASP A 101 -23.11 16.41 24.69
C ASP A 101 -24.60 16.73 24.46
N ASN A 102 -24.93 17.18 23.25
CA ASN A 102 -26.30 17.58 22.93
C ASN A 102 -26.62 17.15 21.50
N GLY A 103 -27.48 16.14 21.37
CA GLY A 103 -28.01 15.70 20.10
C GLY A 103 -28.67 16.85 19.32
N VAL A 104 -28.07 17.20 18.20
CA VAL A 104 -28.75 17.71 17.01
C VAL A 104 -27.79 17.57 15.82
N GLU A 105 -28.22 16.87 14.78
CA GLU A 105 -27.51 16.77 13.51
C GLU A 105 -27.45 18.15 12.84
N THR A 106 -26.27 18.77 12.79
CA THR A 106 -26.01 19.80 11.78
C THR A 106 -25.47 19.12 10.54
N LEU A 107 -26.39 18.86 9.60
CA LEU A 107 -26.10 18.61 8.19
C LEU A 107 -25.33 19.81 7.64
N ASN A 108 -24.01 19.71 7.58
CA ASN A 108 -23.22 20.58 6.72
C ASN A 108 -23.02 19.87 5.38
N GLU A 109 -24.09 19.89 4.58
CA GLU A 109 -23.97 19.76 3.13
C GLU A 109 -23.27 21.02 2.62
N THR A 110 -21.96 20.93 2.42
CA THR A 110 -21.29 21.82 1.46
C THR A 110 -21.23 21.09 0.14
N ASP A 111 -22.28 21.27 -0.64
CA ASP A 111 -22.24 21.10 -2.08
C ASP A 111 -21.23 22.08 -2.67
N ALA A 112 -20.10 21.54 -3.11
CA ALA A 112 -19.28 22.15 -4.15
C ALA A 112 -19.11 21.12 -5.26
N ALA A 113 -19.97 21.27 -6.27
CA ALA A 113 -19.97 20.50 -7.49
C ALA A 113 -18.61 20.56 -8.21
N GLY A 114 -18.24 19.43 -8.83
CA GLY A 114 -17.43 19.45 -10.05
C GLY A 114 -15.93 19.26 -9.87
N THR A 115 -15.48 18.05 -9.52
CA THR A 115 -14.30 17.45 -10.16
C THR A 115 -14.45 15.93 -10.14
N ILE A 116 -14.96 15.40 -11.25
CA ILE A 116 -14.62 14.05 -11.69
C ILE A 116 -13.11 14.04 -11.91
N ARG A 117 -12.36 13.53 -10.92
CA ARG A 117 -11.02 12.92 -10.95
C ARG A 117 -10.31 13.08 -9.60
N CYS A 118 -10.73 12.28 -8.63
CA CYS A 118 -9.78 11.70 -7.68
C CYS A 118 -10.30 10.30 -7.30
N PRO A 119 -9.74 9.21 -7.87
CA PRO A 119 -10.28 7.87 -7.64
C PRO A 119 -9.86 7.29 -6.29
N ILE A 120 -9.37 8.12 -5.36
CA ILE A 120 -8.91 7.67 -4.04
C ILE A 120 -9.65 8.50 -2.98
N PRO A 121 -10.55 7.87 -2.21
CA PRO A 121 -11.15 8.48 -1.03
C PRO A 121 -10.06 9.06 -0.13
N ARG A 122 -10.19 10.34 0.27
CA ARG A 122 -9.19 11.03 1.11
C ARG A 122 -9.19 10.49 2.55
N SER A 123 -10.24 9.79 2.93
CA SER A 123 -10.40 9.09 4.21
C SER A 123 -11.12 7.75 3.97
N PRO A 124 -10.76 6.68 4.68
CA PRO A 124 -11.54 5.44 4.68
C PRO A 124 -13.00 5.59 5.11
N ALA A 125 -13.36 6.68 5.79
CA ALA A 125 -14.74 6.95 6.18
C ALA A 125 -15.63 7.36 4.99
N ASP A 126 -15.03 7.88 3.91
CA ASP A 126 -15.75 8.50 2.79
C ASP A 126 -15.90 7.57 1.58
N ASP A 127 -15.39 6.33 1.68
CA ASP A 127 -15.36 5.39 0.55
C ASP A 127 -16.58 4.46 0.45
N GLY A 128 -17.53 4.60 1.37
CA GLY A 128 -18.74 3.79 1.45
C GLY A 128 -18.51 2.31 1.80
N CYS A 129 -17.27 1.90 2.06
CA CYS A 129 -16.92 0.52 2.34
C CYS A 129 -16.99 0.25 3.85
N LYS A 130 -17.94 -0.61 4.25
CA LYS A 130 -18.10 -1.02 5.66
C LYS A 130 -16.92 -1.82 6.21
N THR A 131 -16.16 -2.49 5.34
CA THR A 131 -15.03 -3.35 5.71
C THR A 131 -13.88 -3.18 4.72
N THR A 132 -12.66 -3.51 5.15
CA THR A 132 -11.48 -3.58 4.26
C THR A 132 -11.71 -4.55 3.10
N ALA A 133 -12.38 -5.68 3.33
CA ALA A 133 -12.65 -6.66 2.30
C ALA A 133 -13.55 -6.10 1.18
N GLU A 134 -14.57 -5.30 1.51
CA GLU A 134 -15.40 -4.61 0.52
C GLU A 134 -14.58 -3.60 -0.28
N PHE A 135 -13.73 -2.82 0.39
CA PHE A 135 -12.83 -1.88 -0.26
C PHE A 135 -11.89 -2.56 -1.26
N LEU A 136 -11.23 -3.65 -0.87
CA LEU A 136 -10.31 -4.39 -1.74
C LEU A 136 -11.04 -5.01 -2.95
N ARG A 137 -12.24 -5.57 -2.75
CA ARG A 137 -13.07 -6.10 -3.85
C ARG A 137 -13.34 -5.02 -4.90
N LEU A 138 -13.73 -3.82 -4.48
CA LEU A 138 -14.06 -2.73 -5.40
C LEU A 138 -12.80 -2.18 -6.08
N ARG A 139 -11.71 -2.02 -5.33
CA ARG A 139 -10.45 -1.46 -5.80
C ARG A 139 -9.71 -2.39 -6.76
N LEU A 140 -9.62 -3.68 -6.42
CA LEU A 140 -8.83 -4.68 -7.15
C LEU A 140 -9.68 -5.53 -8.11
N ARG A 141 -11.01 -5.38 -8.07
CA ARG A 141 -11.96 -6.18 -8.87
C ARG A 141 -11.83 -7.69 -8.65
N ILE A 142 -11.65 -8.09 -7.39
CA ILE A 142 -11.58 -9.49 -6.95
C ILE A 142 -12.85 -9.91 -6.20
N GLY A 143 -13.06 -11.23 -6.08
CA GLY A 143 -14.17 -11.78 -5.30
C GLY A 143 -14.05 -11.48 -3.80
N ARG A 144 -15.19 -11.47 -3.08
CA ARG A 144 -15.22 -11.22 -1.63
C ARG A 144 -14.41 -12.27 -0.85
N SER A 145 -14.56 -13.55 -1.17
CA SER A 145 -13.82 -14.64 -0.52
C SER A 145 -12.30 -14.50 -0.70
N GLU A 146 -11.86 -14.02 -1.87
CA GLU A 146 -10.45 -13.80 -2.14
C GLU A 146 -9.89 -12.61 -1.35
N ALA A 147 -10.64 -11.51 -1.25
CA ALA A 147 -10.26 -10.39 -0.40
C ALA A 147 -10.14 -10.82 1.09
N GLN A 148 -11.08 -11.63 1.58
CA GLN A 148 -11.04 -12.18 2.93
C GLN A 148 -9.86 -13.14 3.15
N ARG A 149 -9.58 -14.03 2.18
CA ARG A 149 -8.41 -14.91 2.22
C ARG A 149 -7.13 -14.12 2.40
N ARG A 150 -6.94 -13.06 1.61
CA ARG A 150 -5.72 -12.22 1.68
C ARG A 150 -5.58 -11.52 3.03
N ILE A 151 -6.66 -10.96 3.58
CA ILE A 151 -6.62 -10.33 4.91
C ILE A 151 -6.28 -11.36 6.00
N HIS A 152 -6.93 -12.52 5.98
CA HIS A 152 -6.70 -13.58 6.97
C HIS A 152 -5.26 -14.11 6.92
N LEU A 153 -4.75 -14.41 5.73
CA LEU A 153 -3.35 -14.84 5.56
C LEU A 153 -2.37 -13.74 5.97
N ALA A 154 -2.68 -12.47 5.67
CA ALA A 154 -1.82 -11.37 6.08
C ALA A 154 -1.67 -11.28 7.60
N HIS A 155 -2.73 -11.54 8.36
CA HIS A 155 -2.67 -11.58 9.83
C HIS A 155 -1.81 -12.75 10.36
N SER A 156 -1.73 -13.85 9.61
CA SER A 156 -0.84 -14.98 9.96
C SER A 156 0.63 -14.72 9.63
N ILE A 157 0.91 -13.92 8.58
CA ILE A 157 2.27 -13.65 8.07
C ILE A 157 2.89 -12.41 8.74
N LEU A 158 2.07 -11.41 9.05
CA LEU A 158 2.49 -10.14 9.67
C LEU A 158 2.04 -10.14 11.13
N PRO A 159 2.92 -10.45 12.11
CA PRO A 159 2.55 -10.36 13.51
C PRO A 159 2.09 -8.94 13.83
N ALA A 160 1.08 -8.82 14.69
CA ALA A 160 0.61 -7.53 15.17
C ALA A 160 1.78 -6.79 15.83
N THR A 161 2.18 -5.66 15.26
CA THR A 161 3.11 -4.74 15.90
C THR A 161 2.36 -4.06 17.03
N THR A 162 2.37 -4.67 18.21
CA THR A 162 1.93 -4.02 19.45
C THR A 162 2.87 -2.83 19.67
N PRO A 163 2.40 -1.58 19.68
CA PRO A 163 3.24 -0.44 20.01
C PRO A 163 3.79 -0.64 21.43
N PRO A 164 5.08 -0.35 21.70
CA PRO A 164 5.64 -0.56 23.03
C PRO A 164 4.89 0.29 24.05
N THR A 165 4.28 -0.35 25.03
CA THR A 165 3.73 0.28 26.23
C THR A 165 4.88 0.95 26.96
N ASN A 166 5.01 2.27 26.81
CA ASN A 166 5.99 3.09 27.52
C ASN A 166 5.59 3.21 28.99
N THR A 167 5.97 2.24 29.81
CA THR A 167 5.86 2.33 31.27
C THR A 167 6.95 3.22 31.82
N ASN A 168 6.79 4.54 31.71
CA ASN A 168 7.61 5.50 32.46
C ASN A 168 6.75 6.14 33.55
N THR A 169 6.46 5.35 34.60
CA THR A 169 5.87 5.85 35.84
C THR A 169 6.98 5.90 36.88
N SER A 170 7.51 7.09 37.13
CA SER A 170 8.33 7.38 38.32
C SER A 170 7.38 7.73 39.47
N PRO A 171 7.55 7.18 40.68
CA PRO A 171 6.67 7.52 41.81
C PRO A 171 7.01 8.93 42.36
N PRO A 172 6.04 9.63 42.98
CA PRO A 172 6.29 10.94 43.60
C PRO A 172 7.09 10.80 44.89
N SER A 173 7.87 11.85 45.17
CA SER A 173 8.83 12.00 46.29
C SER A 173 8.24 11.84 47.68
#